data_AF-A0A7X7FB55-F1
#
_entry.id   AF-A0A7X7FB55-F1
#
_cell.length_a   1.000
_cell.length_b   1.000
_cell.length_c   1.000
_cell.angle_alpha   90.00
_cell.angle_beta   90.00
_cell.angle_gamma   90.00
#
_symmetry.space_group_name_H-M   'P 1'
#
loop_
_entity.id
_entity.type
_entity.pdbx_description
1 polymer ?
#
loop_
_entity_poly.entity_id
_entity_poly.type
_entity_poly.pdbx_seq_one_letter_code
_entity_poly.pdbx_strand_id
1 'polypeptide(L)'
;GNREYLERALLFAEWHLSYAMIDGWPKYALYMRDDLPDFYAQGSFQSGTGLFYHDLFVASGDARYVERGFRPIAVNYRDNFVMADGSLILEREAFTGRAVEMPPGVHMHAYNDDFGAAMLQTAADFFKDESFRDAARRYALWLVSQQDPDGAFAGGAAPSGVPTSLMYYHDLGVHYQDRTLLDARQRSLNKLLEMQHLDTGDPRLDGGIQGDLDLLGNPPEIPHAPKKHVHIRCSSYALMALLKLESDLQNVWLGRFNRRWKDPLHAPEVKECLKKLGYLDWQENA
;
A
#
# COMPACT_ATOMS: atom_id res chain seq x y z
N GLY A 1 2.94 -12.43 -18.00
CA GLY A 1 3.83 -13.46 -18.55
C GLY A 1 3.25 -14.86 -18.40
N ASN A 2 2.78 -15.22 -17.21
CA ASN A 2 2.03 -16.47 -16.99
C ASN A 2 0.54 -16.28 -17.35
N ARG A 3 0.02 -17.13 -18.23
CA ARG A 3 -1.37 -17.08 -18.72
C ARG A 3 -2.39 -17.44 -17.63
N GLU A 4 -2.09 -18.43 -16.79
CA GLU A 4 -3.00 -18.87 -15.72
C GLU A 4 -3.27 -17.74 -14.72
N TYR A 5 -2.24 -16.95 -14.38
CA TYR A 5 -2.39 -15.84 -13.44
C TYR A 5 -3.27 -14.73 -14.01
N LEU A 6 -3.13 -14.44 -15.31
CA LEU A 6 -4.01 -13.49 -15.99
C LEU A 6 -5.45 -14.00 -16.02
N GLU A 7 -5.68 -15.28 -16.37
CA GLU A 7 -7.02 -15.88 -16.37
C GLU A 7 -7.69 -15.80 -14.99
N ARG A 8 -6.96 -16.10 -13.92
CA ARG A 8 -7.47 -15.97 -12.54
C ARG A 8 -7.77 -14.51 -12.15
N ALA A 9 -6.93 -13.57 -12.55
CA ALA A 9 -7.16 -12.14 -12.31
C ALA A 9 -8.40 -11.64 -13.07
N LEU A 10 -8.61 -12.08 -14.32
CA LEU A 10 -9.80 -11.76 -15.10
C LEU A 10 -11.07 -12.33 -14.44
N LEU A 11 -11.05 -13.60 -14.00
CA LEU A 11 -12.18 -14.21 -13.29
C LEU A 11 -12.54 -13.43 -12.02
N PHE A 12 -11.54 -13.05 -11.23
CA PHE A 12 -11.77 -12.22 -10.05
C PHE A 12 -12.33 -10.85 -10.43
N ALA A 13 -11.79 -10.18 -11.45
CA ALA A 13 -12.25 -8.86 -11.86
C ALA A 13 -13.70 -8.87 -12.37
N GLU A 14 -14.10 -9.88 -13.14
CA GLU A 14 -15.49 -10.01 -13.60
C GLU A 14 -16.45 -10.25 -12.43
N TRP A 15 -16.07 -11.09 -11.46
CA TRP A 15 -16.83 -11.26 -10.24
C TRP A 15 -16.89 -9.95 -9.42
N HIS A 16 -15.76 -9.30 -9.21
CA HIS A 16 -15.65 -8.12 -8.36
C HIS A 16 -16.45 -6.95 -8.96
N LEU A 17 -16.35 -6.70 -10.27
CA LEU A 17 -17.15 -5.68 -10.97
C LEU A 17 -18.66 -5.97 -10.96
N SER A 18 -19.06 -7.24 -10.88
CA SER A 18 -20.47 -7.64 -10.95
C SER A 18 -21.15 -7.70 -9.59
N TYR A 19 -20.42 -8.10 -8.55
CA TYR A 19 -21.00 -8.43 -7.24
C TYR A 19 -20.43 -7.60 -6.09
N ALA A 20 -19.17 -7.15 -6.21
CA ALA A 20 -18.43 -6.46 -5.15
C ALA A 20 -18.27 -4.96 -5.39
N MET A 21 -18.88 -4.41 -6.44
CA MET A 21 -18.83 -2.97 -6.76
C MET A 21 -20.24 -2.39 -6.76
N ILE A 22 -20.42 -1.23 -6.14
CA ILE A 22 -21.65 -0.41 -6.21
C ILE A 22 -21.24 0.98 -6.67
N ASP A 23 -21.87 1.49 -7.72
CA ASP A 23 -21.63 2.83 -8.29
C ASP A 23 -20.14 3.15 -8.53
N GLY A 24 -19.37 2.15 -8.94
CA GLY A 24 -17.95 2.32 -9.23
C GLY A 24 -17.04 2.35 -7.99
N TRP A 25 -17.53 1.92 -6.82
CA TRP A 25 -16.76 1.78 -5.59
C TRP A 25 -16.85 0.35 -5.00
N PRO A 26 -15.77 -0.21 -4.42
CA PRO A 26 -15.82 -1.53 -3.80
C PRO A 26 -16.73 -1.60 -2.58
N LYS A 27 -17.41 -2.72 -2.39
CA LYS A 27 -18.07 -3.08 -1.13
C LYS A 27 -17.03 -3.36 -0.05
N TYR A 28 -17.39 -3.17 1.22
CA TYR A 28 -16.50 -3.47 2.33
C TYR A 28 -16.35 -4.99 2.48
N ALA A 29 -17.48 -5.72 2.54
CA ALA A 29 -17.47 -7.16 2.59
C ALA A 29 -18.68 -7.78 1.86
N LEU A 30 -18.44 -8.95 1.28
CA LEU A 30 -19.44 -9.87 0.78
C LEU A 30 -19.39 -11.14 1.62
N TYR A 31 -20.53 -11.63 2.07
CA TYR A 31 -20.60 -12.85 2.86
C TYR A 31 -21.13 -13.99 1.98
N MET A 32 -20.50 -15.17 2.07
CA MET A 32 -21.02 -16.40 1.45
C MET A 32 -22.23 -17.00 2.19
N ARG A 33 -22.72 -16.29 3.21
CA ARG A 33 -23.77 -16.71 4.12
C ARG A 33 -25.01 -15.89 3.84
N ASP A 34 -26.10 -16.55 3.44
CA ASP A 34 -27.37 -15.90 3.11
C ASP A 34 -28.02 -15.18 4.31
N ASP A 35 -27.62 -15.53 5.54
CA ASP A 35 -28.11 -14.91 6.77
C ASP A 35 -27.33 -13.64 7.17
N LEU A 36 -26.24 -13.31 6.48
CA LEU A 36 -25.46 -12.11 6.71
C LEU A 36 -25.64 -11.16 5.53
N PRO A 37 -26.21 -9.96 5.74
CA PRO A 37 -26.29 -8.97 4.66
C PRO A 37 -24.88 -8.54 4.27
N ASP A 38 -24.66 -8.34 2.97
CA ASP A 38 -23.46 -7.67 2.46
C ASP A 38 -23.21 -6.39 3.25
N PHE A 39 -21.96 -6.19 3.68
CA PHE A 39 -21.59 -4.97 4.37
C PHE A 39 -21.05 -3.98 3.36
N TYR A 40 -21.81 -2.90 3.15
CA TYR A 40 -21.41 -1.80 2.31
C TYR A 40 -21.11 -0.55 3.15
N ALA A 41 -19.83 -0.22 3.22
CA ALA A 41 -19.30 1.05 3.67
C ALA A 41 -18.27 1.53 2.65
N GLN A 42 -18.12 2.84 2.50
CA GLN A 42 -17.14 3.42 1.59
C GLN A 42 -15.93 3.88 2.40
N GLY A 43 -14.91 3.04 2.49
CA GLY A 43 -13.67 3.31 3.20
C GLY A 43 -12.55 3.79 2.29
N SER A 44 -11.75 4.76 2.73
CA SER A 44 -10.58 5.27 2.00
C SER A 44 -9.59 4.15 1.62
N PHE A 45 -9.46 3.14 2.49
CA PHE A 45 -8.59 1.98 2.34
C PHE A 45 -8.99 1.04 1.17
N GLN A 46 -10.16 1.23 0.55
CA GLN A 46 -10.56 0.45 -0.63
C GLN A 46 -9.96 1.00 -1.94
N SER A 47 -9.42 2.22 -1.90
CA SER A 47 -8.98 2.97 -3.08
C SER A 47 -7.83 2.32 -3.86
N GLY A 48 -6.94 1.60 -3.18
CA GLY A 48 -5.87 0.82 -3.81
C GLY A 48 -6.35 -0.18 -4.86
N THR A 49 -7.63 -0.61 -4.80
CA THR A 49 -8.27 -1.47 -5.81
C THR A 49 -8.21 -0.85 -7.22
N GLY A 50 -8.12 0.47 -7.34
CA GLY A 50 -7.93 1.13 -8.65
C GLY A 50 -6.65 0.69 -9.37
N LEU A 51 -5.56 0.41 -8.65
CA LEU A 51 -4.30 -0.08 -9.23
C LEU A 51 -4.47 -1.48 -9.83
N PHE A 52 -5.23 -2.36 -9.19
CA PHE A 52 -5.54 -3.68 -9.74
C PHE A 52 -6.19 -3.59 -11.12
N TYR A 53 -7.18 -2.72 -11.29
CA TYR A 53 -7.85 -2.55 -12.59
C TYR A 53 -6.99 -1.85 -13.63
N HIS A 54 -6.15 -0.88 -13.21
CA HIS A 54 -5.14 -0.30 -14.09
C HIS A 54 -4.23 -1.41 -14.63
N ASP A 55 -3.65 -2.23 -13.76
CA ASP A 55 -2.71 -3.28 -14.16
C ASP A 55 -3.37 -4.35 -15.01
N LEU A 56 -4.62 -4.69 -14.71
CA LEU A 56 -5.40 -5.62 -15.51
C LEU A 56 -5.68 -5.06 -16.92
N PHE A 57 -5.98 -3.76 -17.05
CA PHE A 57 -6.07 -3.11 -18.35
C PHE A 57 -4.75 -3.20 -19.12
N VAL A 58 -3.61 -2.88 -18.49
CA VAL A 58 -2.32 -2.95 -19.19
C VAL A 58 -1.99 -4.39 -19.59
N ALA A 59 -2.35 -5.38 -18.77
CA ALA A 59 -2.09 -6.79 -19.05
C ALA A 59 -3.01 -7.41 -20.11
N SER A 60 -4.28 -6.99 -20.17
CA SER A 60 -5.31 -7.59 -21.05
C SER A 60 -5.66 -6.76 -22.28
N GLY A 61 -5.44 -5.45 -22.23
CA GLY A 61 -5.92 -4.48 -23.23
C GLY A 61 -7.41 -4.13 -23.14
N ASP A 62 -8.15 -4.67 -22.17
CA ASP A 62 -9.60 -4.46 -22.08
C ASP A 62 -9.97 -3.16 -21.35
N ALA A 63 -10.41 -2.17 -22.12
CA ALA A 63 -10.76 -0.83 -21.64
C ALA A 63 -11.87 -0.82 -20.58
N ARG A 64 -12.70 -1.87 -20.48
CA ARG A 64 -13.76 -1.96 -19.46
C ARG A 64 -13.21 -1.86 -18.04
N TYR A 65 -11.99 -2.35 -17.79
CA TYR A 65 -11.35 -2.25 -16.47
C TYR A 65 -10.97 -0.81 -16.12
N VAL A 66 -10.64 0.02 -17.10
CA VAL A 66 -10.46 1.46 -16.89
C VAL A 66 -11.79 2.15 -16.63
N GLU A 67 -12.79 1.88 -17.47
CA GLU A 67 -14.08 2.57 -17.45
C GLU A 67 -14.92 2.26 -16.20
N ARG A 68 -14.95 0.99 -15.78
CA ARG A 68 -15.80 0.51 -14.68
C ARG A 68 -15.07 0.33 -13.36
N GLY A 69 -13.74 0.24 -13.40
CA GLY A 69 -12.90 -0.01 -12.23
C GLY A 69 -12.03 1.19 -11.89
N PHE A 70 -10.96 1.39 -12.65
CA PHE A 70 -9.91 2.34 -12.29
C PHE A 70 -10.40 3.79 -12.24
N ARG A 71 -11.05 4.29 -13.29
CA ARG A 71 -11.52 5.68 -13.37
C ARG A 71 -12.50 6.05 -12.25
N PRO A 72 -13.61 5.33 -12.02
CA PRO A 72 -14.57 5.72 -11.00
C PRO A 72 -13.97 5.68 -9.59
N ILE A 73 -13.10 4.72 -9.28
CA ILE A 73 -12.38 4.67 -8.00
C ILE A 73 -11.47 5.89 -7.87
N ALA A 74 -10.68 6.22 -8.89
CA ALA A 74 -9.77 7.37 -8.84
C ALA A 74 -10.52 8.69 -8.60
N VAL A 75 -11.60 8.92 -9.36
CA VAL A 75 -12.43 10.13 -9.24
C VAL A 75 -13.09 10.19 -7.86
N ASN A 76 -13.71 9.11 -7.41
CA ASN A 76 -14.39 9.08 -6.11
C ASN A 76 -13.41 9.32 -4.96
N TYR A 77 -12.22 8.69 -5.00
CA TYR A 77 -11.22 8.87 -3.96
C TYR A 77 -10.70 10.32 -3.92
N ARG A 78 -10.36 10.90 -5.08
CA ARG A 78 -9.91 12.31 -5.18
C ARG A 78 -10.95 13.28 -4.64
N ASP A 79 -12.21 13.11 -5.04
CA ASP A 79 -13.26 14.11 -4.81
C ASP A 79 -13.93 13.97 -3.44
N ASN A 80 -13.98 12.75 -2.89
CA ASN A 80 -14.73 12.47 -1.68
C ASN A 80 -13.85 12.07 -0.49
N PHE A 81 -12.61 11.61 -0.66
CA PHE A 81 -11.82 11.12 0.48
C PHE A 81 -10.67 12.04 0.87
N VAL A 82 -10.07 12.73 -0.11
CA VAL A 82 -8.97 13.67 0.14
C VAL A 82 -9.50 15.08 0.39
N MET A 83 -9.32 15.58 1.61
CA MET A 83 -9.77 16.90 2.00
C MET A 83 -8.87 18.02 1.45
N ALA A 84 -9.36 19.26 1.54
CA ALA A 84 -8.63 20.43 1.07
C ALA A 84 -7.29 20.65 1.81
N ASP A 85 -7.21 20.27 3.09
CA ASP A 85 -5.99 20.32 3.90
C ASP A 85 -5.10 19.07 3.71
N GLY A 86 -5.52 18.11 2.88
CA GLY A 86 -4.85 16.84 2.64
C GLY A 86 -5.21 15.73 3.62
N SER A 87 -5.95 16.00 4.70
CA SER A 87 -6.43 14.94 5.58
C SER A 87 -7.39 13.99 4.85
N LEU A 88 -7.57 12.79 5.40
CA LEU A 88 -8.49 11.80 4.85
C LEU A 88 -9.77 11.70 5.67
N ILE A 89 -10.89 11.62 4.97
CA ILE A 89 -12.08 10.96 5.51
C ILE A 89 -11.83 9.46 5.43
N LEU A 90 -11.94 8.73 6.55
CA LEU A 90 -11.63 7.30 6.56
C LEU A 90 -12.79 6.46 6.05
N GLU A 91 -14.00 6.86 6.37
CA GLU A 91 -15.21 6.16 5.98
C GLU A 91 -16.35 7.14 5.70
N ARG A 92 -17.16 6.80 4.70
CA ARG A 92 -18.43 7.46 4.39
C ARG A 92 -19.55 6.44 4.42
N GLU A 93 -20.71 6.88 4.91
CA GLU A 93 -21.95 6.12 4.84
C GLU A 93 -22.32 5.90 3.37
N ALA A 94 -22.55 4.64 3.01
CA ALA A 94 -22.73 4.17 1.64
C ALA A 94 -23.74 4.94 0.78
N PHE A 95 -24.86 5.39 1.35
CA PHE A 95 -25.97 5.95 0.58
C PHE A 95 -26.15 7.46 0.76
N THR A 96 -25.70 8.01 1.89
CA THR A 96 -25.81 9.45 2.16
C THR A 96 -24.52 10.19 1.84
N GLY A 97 -23.40 9.47 1.71
CA GLY A 97 -22.07 10.02 1.56
C GLY A 97 -21.57 10.77 2.80
N ARG A 98 -22.27 10.73 3.94
CA ARG A 98 -21.84 11.43 5.16
C ARG A 98 -20.58 10.80 5.72
N ALA A 99 -19.61 11.63 6.11
CA ALA A 99 -18.41 11.15 6.78
C ALA A 99 -18.79 10.48 8.11
N VAL A 100 -18.19 9.31 8.38
CA VAL A 100 -18.35 8.57 9.64
C VAL A 100 -17.22 8.96 10.58
N GLU A 101 -17.57 9.30 11.82
CA GLU A 101 -16.58 9.52 12.87
C GLU A 101 -16.05 8.18 13.34
N MET A 102 -14.74 7.96 13.18
CA MET A 102 -14.10 6.71 13.55
C MET A 102 -13.67 6.74 15.02
N PRO A 103 -13.82 5.62 15.76
CA PRO A 103 -13.34 5.55 17.13
C PRO A 103 -11.80 5.64 17.19
N PRO A 104 -11.24 6.10 18.34
CA PRO A 104 -9.81 6.09 18.57
C PRO A 104 -9.23 4.68 18.34
N GLY A 105 -8.18 4.58 17.53
CA GLY A 105 -7.52 3.30 17.18
C GLY A 105 -7.78 2.82 15.75
N VAL A 106 -8.87 3.23 15.09
CA VAL A 106 -9.10 2.92 13.65
C VAL A 106 -8.40 3.93 12.73
N HIS A 107 -7.62 4.84 13.31
CA HIS A 107 -6.88 5.89 12.59
C HIS A 107 -5.66 5.37 11.82
N MET A 108 -5.33 4.08 11.88
CA MET A 108 -4.22 3.55 11.08
C MET A 108 -4.40 3.85 9.58
N HIS A 109 -5.65 3.80 9.09
CA HIS A 109 -5.96 4.11 7.70
C HIS A 109 -5.88 5.60 7.35
N ALA A 110 -5.71 6.47 8.35
CA ALA A 110 -5.35 7.86 8.11
C ALA A 110 -3.90 7.99 7.65
N TYR A 111 -3.01 7.12 8.16
CA TYR A 111 -1.59 7.14 7.85
C TYR A 111 -1.19 6.12 6.77
N ASN A 112 -2.04 5.10 6.57
CA ASN A 112 -1.96 4.10 5.52
C ASN A 112 -3.29 4.07 4.76
N ASP A 113 -3.41 4.84 3.70
CA ASP A 113 -4.56 4.85 2.81
C ASP A 113 -4.67 3.63 1.87
N ASP A 114 -3.93 2.56 2.17
CA ASP A 114 -3.84 1.31 1.39
C ASP A 114 -3.69 1.57 -0.11
N PHE A 115 -2.67 2.36 -0.44
CA PHE A 115 -2.26 2.70 -1.81
C PHE A 115 -3.17 3.66 -2.58
N GLY A 116 -4.09 4.36 -1.91
CA GLY A 116 -4.88 5.42 -2.54
C GLY A 116 -4.05 6.50 -3.23
N ALA A 117 -3.02 7.02 -2.57
CA ALA A 117 -2.13 8.04 -3.11
C ALA A 117 -1.27 7.53 -4.26
N ALA A 118 -0.86 6.26 -4.24
CA ALA A 118 -0.19 5.62 -5.37
C ALA A 118 -1.14 5.44 -6.57
N MET A 119 -2.39 5.07 -6.31
CA MET A 119 -3.45 4.98 -7.31
C MET A 119 -3.72 6.35 -7.95
N LEU A 120 -3.76 7.43 -7.17
CA LEU A 120 -3.92 8.79 -7.68
C LEU A 120 -2.75 9.25 -8.55
N GLN A 121 -1.51 8.98 -8.17
CA GLN A 121 -0.33 9.25 -9.01
C GLN A 121 -0.43 8.49 -10.35
N THR A 122 -0.85 7.23 -10.29
CA THR A 122 -1.12 6.39 -11.47
C THR A 122 -2.20 7.00 -12.35
N ALA A 123 -3.28 7.52 -11.76
CA ALA A 123 -4.38 8.15 -12.48
C ALA A 123 -3.95 9.45 -13.16
N ALA A 124 -3.10 10.26 -12.52
CA ALA A 124 -2.56 11.46 -13.12
C ALA A 124 -1.76 11.15 -14.40
N ASP A 125 -0.89 10.13 -14.34
CA ASP A 125 -0.10 9.72 -15.50
C ASP A 125 -0.98 9.20 -16.64
N PHE A 126 -2.00 8.41 -16.29
CA PHE A 126 -2.84 7.70 -17.26
C PHE A 126 -3.86 8.63 -17.92
N PHE A 127 -4.56 9.45 -17.13
CA PHE A 127 -5.60 10.38 -17.62
C PHE A 127 -5.05 11.74 -18.04
N LYS A 128 -3.76 12.01 -17.80
CA LYS A 128 -3.12 13.33 -18.07
C LYS A 128 -3.83 14.47 -17.33
N ASP A 129 -4.23 14.19 -16.10
CA ASP A 129 -4.95 15.13 -15.23
C ASP A 129 -4.19 15.27 -13.91
N GLU A 130 -3.55 16.42 -13.73
CA GLU A 130 -2.69 16.69 -12.58
C GLU A 130 -3.48 16.76 -11.26
N SER A 131 -4.79 17.00 -11.30
CA SER A 131 -5.61 17.10 -10.09
C SER A 131 -5.57 15.84 -9.23
N PHE A 132 -5.34 14.67 -9.82
CA PHE A 132 -5.12 13.43 -9.08
C PHE A 132 -3.79 13.46 -8.31
N ARG A 133 -2.68 13.86 -8.97
CA ARG A 133 -1.38 13.95 -8.31
C ARG A 133 -1.33 15.06 -7.26
N ASP A 134 -2.02 16.18 -7.50
CA ASP A 134 -2.19 17.25 -6.53
C ASP A 134 -2.90 16.77 -5.27
N ALA A 135 -3.93 15.93 -5.39
CA ALA A 135 -4.60 15.31 -4.23
C ALA A 135 -3.65 14.38 -3.48
N ALA A 136 -2.91 13.51 -4.18
CA ALA A 136 -1.89 12.67 -3.55
C ALA A 136 -0.81 13.49 -2.82
N ARG A 137 -0.38 14.62 -3.41
CA ARG A 137 0.59 15.54 -2.81
C ARG A 137 0.05 16.22 -1.57
N ARG A 138 -1.21 16.68 -1.57
CA ARG A 138 -1.84 17.25 -0.37
C ARG A 138 -1.85 16.24 0.77
N TYR A 139 -2.24 15.00 0.49
CA TYR A 139 -2.20 13.94 1.49
C TYR A 139 -0.79 13.66 2.01
N ALA A 140 0.21 13.56 1.13
CA ALA A 140 1.59 13.37 1.56
C ALA A 140 2.10 14.53 2.44
N LEU A 141 1.78 15.78 2.10
CA LEU A 141 2.14 16.93 2.94
C LEU A 141 1.42 16.92 4.29
N TRP A 142 0.15 16.51 4.32
CA TRP A 142 -0.57 16.30 5.56
C TRP A 142 0.10 15.22 6.41
N LEU A 143 0.50 14.08 5.82
CA LEU A 143 1.24 13.03 6.52
C LEU A 143 2.54 13.56 7.14
N VAL A 144 3.29 14.42 6.45
CA VAL A 144 4.49 15.05 7.03
C VAL A 144 4.16 15.82 8.31
N SER A 145 3.00 16.50 8.35
CA SER A 145 2.57 17.24 9.55
C SER A 145 2.15 16.33 10.72
N GLN A 146 1.81 15.07 10.43
CA GLN A 146 1.40 14.07 11.42
C GLN A 146 2.56 13.15 11.83
N GLN A 147 3.69 13.22 11.13
CA GLN A 147 4.82 12.35 11.37
C GLN A 147 5.54 12.76 12.67
N ASP A 148 5.78 11.77 13.52
CA ASP A 148 6.54 11.94 14.75
C ASP A 148 8.01 12.32 14.44
N PRO A 149 8.74 12.97 15.37
CA PRO A 149 10.14 13.36 15.15
C PRO A 149 11.07 12.20 14.79
N ASP A 150 10.77 10.98 15.26
CA ASP A 150 11.53 9.76 14.95
C ASP A 150 11.11 9.09 13.63
N GLY A 151 10.11 9.64 12.92
CA GLY A 151 9.59 9.10 11.67
C GLY A 151 8.36 8.20 11.82
N ALA A 152 7.91 7.92 13.05
CA ALA A 152 6.71 7.14 13.32
C ALA A 152 5.40 7.92 13.09
N PHE A 153 4.28 7.26 13.38
CA PHE A 153 2.96 7.89 13.42
C PHE A 153 2.21 7.48 14.67
N ALA A 154 1.47 8.43 15.25
CA ALA A 154 0.65 8.23 16.45
C ALA A 154 1.42 7.58 17.61
N GLY A 155 2.66 8.02 17.85
CA GLY A 155 3.50 7.46 18.91
C GLY A 155 3.91 6.01 18.65
N GLY A 156 3.96 5.60 17.38
CA GLY A 156 4.26 4.23 16.96
C GLY A 156 3.05 3.29 16.88
N ALA A 157 1.83 3.79 17.13
CA ALA A 157 0.61 2.99 17.05
C ALA A 157 0.14 2.70 15.59
N ALA A 158 0.72 3.37 14.58
CA ALA A 158 0.38 3.12 13.17
C ALA A 158 1.61 2.71 12.33
N PRO A 159 2.23 1.55 12.61
CA PRO A 159 3.48 1.12 11.99
C PRO A 159 3.36 0.91 10.48
N SER A 160 2.19 0.51 9.95
CA SER A 160 1.99 0.41 8.49
C SER A 160 2.07 1.75 7.77
N GLY A 161 1.86 2.88 8.47
CA GLY A 161 2.01 4.22 7.90
C GLY A 161 3.46 4.57 7.55
N VAL A 162 4.44 3.98 8.23
CA VAL A 162 5.87 4.24 8.00
C VAL A 162 6.30 3.82 6.58
N PRO A 163 6.18 2.54 6.15
CA PRO A 163 6.58 2.13 4.81
C PRO A 163 5.76 2.79 3.71
N THR A 164 4.45 3.02 3.91
CA THR A 164 3.58 3.56 2.85
C THR A 164 3.86 5.03 2.61
N SER A 165 3.93 5.83 3.68
CA SER A 165 4.28 7.24 3.59
C SER A 165 5.70 7.45 3.03
N LEU A 166 6.67 6.61 3.41
CA LEU A 166 8.02 6.63 2.85
C LEU A 166 8.00 6.62 1.32
N MET A 167 7.21 5.72 0.75
CA MET A 167 7.11 5.59 -0.70
C MET A 167 6.41 6.81 -1.34
N TYR A 168 5.37 7.36 -0.71
CA TYR A 168 4.72 8.60 -1.18
C TYR A 168 5.68 9.79 -1.14
N TYR A 169 6.39 9.95 -0.03
CA TYR A 169 7.41 10.98 0.15
C TYR A 169 8.52 10.88 -0.88
N HIS A 170 8.94 9.65 -1.21
CA HIS A 170 9.92 9.42 -2.26
C HIS A 170 9.41 9.89 -3.62
N ASP A 171 8.29 9.36 -4.08
CA ASP A 171 7.83 9.62 -5.45
C ASP A 171 7.45 11.07 -5.67
N LEU A 172 6.64 11.62 -4.77
CA LEU A 172 6.19 13.01 -4.87
C LEU A 172 7.33 13.98 -4.56
N GLY A 173 8.21 13.64 -3.62
CA GLY A 173 9.39 14.44 -3.29
C GLY A 173 10.38 14.54 -4.46
N VAL A 174 10.62 13.42 -5.17
CA VAL A 174 11.47 13.42 -6.38
C VAL A 174 10.76 14.15 -7.53
N HIS A 175 9.49 13.85 -7.78
CA HIS A 175 8.72 14.45 -8.87
C HIS A 175 8.65 15.97 -8.78
N TYR A 176 8.34 16.52 -7.60
CA TYR A 176 8.22 17.96 -7.37
C TYR A 176 9.50 18.64 -6.86
N GLN A 177 10.58 17.88 -6.65
CA GLN A 177 11.80 18.36 -5.99
C GLN A 177 11.49 18.99 -4.60
N ASP A 178 10.55 18.39 -3.89
CA ASP A 178 10.03 18.92 -2.62
C ASP A 178 10.87 18.44 -1.44
N ARG A 179 11.69 19.35 -0.89
CA ARG A 179 12.58 19.05 0.24
C ARG A 179 11.83 18.61 1.49
N THR A 180 10.63 19.14 1.74
CA THR A 180 9.83 18.77 2.92
C THR A 180 9.48 17.28 2.88
N LEU A 181 9.07 16.79 1.71
CA LEU A 181 8.79 15.37 1.49
C LEU A 181 10.08 14.54 1.56
N LEU A 182 11.17 14.98 0.95
CA LEU A 182 12.43 14.25 0.95
C LEU A 182 13.06 14.12 2.35
N ASP A 183 12.90 15.13 3.22
CA ASP A 183 13.36 15.06 4.61
C ASP A 183 12.47 14.12 5.44
N ALA A 184 11.15 14.14 5.22
CA ALA A 184 10.22 13.20 5.84
C ALA A 184 10.45 11.75 5.38
N ARG A 185 10.82 11.55 4.11
CA ARG A 185 11.27 10.27 3.56
C ARG A 185 12.44 9.71 4.36
N GLN A 186 13.45 10.54 4.64
CA GLN A 186 14.63 10.08 5.39
C GLN A 186 14.28 9.65 6.81
N ARG A 187 13.41 10.40 7.51
CA ARG A 187 12.93 9.99 8.84
C ARG A 187 12.18 8.66 8.78
N SER A 188 11.30 8.49 7.79
CA SER A 188 10.55 7.25 7.59
C SER A 188 11.48 6.07 7.31
N LEU A 189 12.53 6.27 6.51
CA LEU A 189 13.53 5.23 6.22
C LEU A 189 14.27 4.81 7.49
N ASN A 190 14.75 5.77 8.29
CA ASN A 190 15.41 5.45 9.55
C ASN A 190 14.47 4.66 10.46
N LYS A 191 13.21 5.11 10.59
CA LYS A 191 12.22 4.41 11.41
C LYS A 191 11.93 2.99 10.91
N LEU A 192 11.78 2.83 9.60
CA LEU A 192 11.52 1.54 8.97
C LEU A 192 12.62 0.53 9.28
N LEU A 193 13.88 0.95 9.22
CA LEU A 193 15.02 0.10 9.58
C LEU A 193 15.04 -0.24 11.08
N GLU A 194 14.66 0.69 11.95
CA GLU A 194 14.50 0.43 13.39
C GLU A 194 13.38 -0.56 13.72
N MET A 195 12.34 -0.61 12.90
CA MET A 195 11.22 -1.54 13.04
C MET A 195 11.59 -2.98 12.64
N GLN A 196 12.76 -3.21 12.04
CA GLN A 196 13.20 -4.52 11.63
C GLN A 196 13.66 -5.36 12.81
N HIS A 197 13.17 -6.60 12.88
CA HIS A 197 13.65 -7.60 13.81
C HIS A 197 15.00 -8.16 13.35
N LEU A 198 16.01 -8.07 14.21
CA LEU A 198 17.35 -8.62 14.00
C LEU A 198 17.75 -9.43 15.23
N ASP A 199 18.59 -10.44 15.01
CA ASP A 199 19.20 -11.27 16.06
C ASP A 199 18.18 -11.82 17.08
N THR A 200 17.00 -12.24 16.61
CA THR A 200 15.90 -12.69 17.48
C THR A 200 16.15 -14.06 18.12
N GLY A 201 17.13 -14.81 17.61
CA GLY A 201 17.38 -16.21 17.97
C GLY A 201 16.45 -17.19 17.26
N ASP A 202 15.47 -16.70 16.48
CA ASP A 202 14.65 -17.49 15.57
C ASP A 202 14.80 -16.97 14.14
N PRO A 203 15.48 -17.68 13.24
CA PRO A 203 15.75 -17.19 11.88
C PRO A 203 14.48 -16.96 11.05
N ARG A 204 13.31 -17.40 11.51
CA ARG A 204 12.01 -17.11 10.86
C ARG A 204 11.51 -15.69 11.12
N LEU A 205 12.03 -15.04 12.17
CA LEU A 205 11.63 -13.69 12.57
C LEU A 205 12.63 -12.63 12.11
N ASP A 206 13.88 -13.01 11.89
CA ASP A 206 14.94 -12.12 11.44
C ASP A 206 14.63 -11.53 10.06
N GLY A 207 14.76 -10.21 9.94
CA GLY A 207 14.42 -9.43 8.76
C GLY A 207 12.94 -9.01 8.69
N GLY A 208 12.07 -9.61 9.50
CA GLY A 208 10.66 -9.25 9.58
C GLY A 208 10.45 -7.84 10.16
N ILE A 209 9.37 -7.16 9.76
CA ILE A 209 9.07 -5.80 10.20
C ILE A 209 7.97 -5.82 11.26
N GLN A 210 8.21 -5.09 12.34
CA GLN A 210 7.22 -4.87 13.39
C GLN A 210 5.97 -4.20 12.80
N GLY A 211 4.78 -4.74 13.10
CA GLY A 211 3.52 -4.08 12.77
C GLY A 211 2.58 -3.97 13.95
N ASP A 212 1.35 -3.57 13.64
CA ASP A 212 0.29 -3.51 14.64
C ASP A 212 -0.40 -4.86 14.72
N LEU A 213 -0.97 -5.16 15.88
CA LEU A 213 -1.78 -6.34 16.05
C LEU A 213 -3.18 -5.94 15.61
N ASP A 214 -3.51 -6.19 14.33
CA ASP A 214 -4.85 -6.01 13.75
C ASP A 214 -5.84 -7.01 14.38
N LEU A 215 -6.07 -6.91 15.68
CA LEU A 215 -7.16 -7.58 16.36
C LEU A 215 -8.39 -6.72 16.19
N LEU A 216 -8.93 -6.69 14.97
CA LEU A 216 -10.26 -6.15 14.71
C LEU A 216 -11.26 -6.89 15.62
N GLY A 217 -11.59 -6.23 16.73
CA GLY A 217 -12.48 -6.71 17.77
C GLY A 217 -11.82 -7.65 18.77
N ASN A 218 -11.06 -7.11 19.73
CA ASN A 218 -10.82 -7.70 21.07
C ASN A 218 -11.07 -9.23 21.16
N PRO A 219 -10.32 -10.12 20.48
CA PRO A 219 -10.09 -11.40 21.11
C PRO A 219 -9.36 -11.07 22.42
N PRO A 220 -9.72 -11.72 23.53
CA PRO A 220 -9.08 -11.47 24.81
C PRO A 220 -7.59 -11.44 24.55
N GLU A 221 -6.94 -10.33 24.93
CA GLU A 221 -5.49 -10.14 24.89
C GLU A 221 -4.87 -11.51 24.96
N ILE A 222 -4.29 -12.04 23.87
CA ILE A 222 -3.65 -13.36 23.95
C ILE A 222 -2.69 -13.18 25.11
N PRO A 223 -2.93 -13.82 26.29
CA PRO A 223 -2.25 -13.37 27.48
C PRO A 223 -0.77 -13.62 27.23
N HIS A 224 0.05 -12.57 27.40
CA HIS A 224 1.49 -12.59 27.11
C HIS A 224 1.91 -12.53 25.62
N ALA A 225 1.01 -12.25 24.68
CA ALA A 225 1.44 -11.94 23.32
C ALA A 225 2.36 -10.71 23.36
N PRO A 226 3.57 -10.81 22.81
CA PRO A 226 4.52 -9.71 22.84
C PRO A 226 3.93 -8.52 22.07
N LYS A 227 4.14 -7.30 22.57
CA LYS A 227 3.80 -6.04 21.87
C LYS A 227 4.52 -5.88 20.52
N LYS A 228 5.44 -6.78 20.20
CA LYS A 228 6.23 -6.78 18.97
C LYS A 228 6.09 -8.13 18.29
N HIS A 229 5.49 -8.13 17.11
CA HIS A 229 5.34 -9.29 16.23
C HIS A 229 5.72 -8.87 14.81
N VAL A 230 6.22 -9.84 14.04
CA VAL A 230 6.40 -9.67 12.61
C VAL A 230 5.02 -9.59 11.96
N HIS A 231 4.74 -8.49 11.26
CA HIS A 231 3.47 -8.28 10.60
C HIS A 231 3.63 -8.37 9.08
N ILE A 232 2.94 -9.31 8.44
CA ILE A 232 3.13 -9.61 7.01
C ILE A 232 2.78 -8.43 6.10
N ARG A 233 1.67 -7.72 6.37
CA ARG A 233 1.31 -6.53 5.57
C ARG A 233 2.38 -5.45 5.69
N CYS A 234 2.84 -5.16 6.91
CA CYS A 234 3.84 -4.12 7.14
C CYS A 234 5.19 -4.51 6.50
N SER A 235 5.59 -5.77 6.65
CA SER A 235 6.79 -6.32 6.02
C SER A 235 6.74 -6.27 4.49
N SER A 236 5.57 -6.54 3.90
CA SER A 236 5.38 -6.46 2.45
C SER A 236 5.51 -5.02 1.94
N TYR A 237 4.91 -4.06 2.65
CA TYR A 237 5.02 -2.64 2.31
C TYR A 237 6.46 -2.14 2.46
N ALA A 238 7.16 -2.59 3.51
CA ALA A 238 8.56 -2.25 3.73
C ALA A 238 9.47 -2.79 2.63
N LEU A 239 9.25 -4.02 2.17
CA LEU A 239 9.99 -4.57 1.04
C LEU A 239 9.79 -3.71 -0.23
N MET A 240 8.55 -3.30 -0.52
CA MET A 240 8.26 -2.41 -1.64
C MET A 240 8.99 -1.06 -1.49
N ALA A 241 8.97 -0.48 -0.29
CA ALA A 241 9.64 0.77 0.02
C ALA A 241 11.15 0.71 -0.18
N LEU A 242 11.79 -0.33 0.35
CA LEU A 242 13.24 -0.55 0.23
C LEU A 242 13.64 -0.80 -1.22
N LEU A 243 12.89 -1.65 -1.95
CA LEU A 243 13.15 -1.87 -3.38
C LEU A 243 13.05 -0.58 -4.17
N LYS A 244 12.04 0.26 -3.90
CA LYS A 244 11.88 1.56 -4.57
C LYS A 244 13.02 2.53 -4.29
N LEU A 245 13.59 2.52 -3.07
CA LEU A 245 14.73 3.37 -2.72
C LEU A 245 16.06 2.89 -3.32
N GLU A 246 16.30 1.58 -3.32
CA GLU A 246 17.59 0.98 -3.68
C GLU A 246 17.73 0.66 -5.18
N SER A 247 16.67 0.83 -5.97
CA SER A 247 16.67 0.47 -7.38
C SER A 247 16.14 1.57 -8.29
N ASP A 248 16.31 1.37 -9.59
CA ASP A 248 15.68 2.19 -10.64
C ASP A 248 14.20 1.84 -10.85
N LEU A 249 13.60 1.04 -9.96
CA LEU A 249 12.20 0.66 -10.01
C LEU A 249 11.29 1.80 -9.56
N GLN A 250 11.16 2.81 -10.41
CA GLN A 250 10.36 4.02 -10.13
C GLN A 250 8.86 3.73 -9.92
N ASN A 251 8.35 2.55 -10.30
CA ASN A 251 6.92 2.26 -10.36
C ASN A 251 6.46 0.99 -9.61
N VAL A 252 7.15 0.58 -8.53
CA VAL A 252 6.72 -0.59 -7.72
C VAL A 252 5.59 -0.19 -6.79
N TRP A 253 4.36 -0.22 -7.29
CA TRP A 253 3.14 0.03 -6.52
C TRP A 253 2.12 -1.10 -6.61
N LEU A 254 2.55 -2.28 -7.03
CA LEU A 254 1.76 -3.35 -7.67
C LEU A 254 1.71 -3.16 -9.21
N GLY A 255 1.92 -4.27 -9.91
CA GLY A 255 1.66 -4.57 -11.33
C GLY A 255 2.04 -3.62 -12.48
N ARG A 256 2.64 -2.45 -12.26
CA ARG A 256 3.19 -1.65 -13.37
C ARG A 256 4.41 -2.33 -14.00
N PHE A 257 4.47 -2.31 -15.33
CA PHE A 257 5.59 -2.84 -16.12
C PHE A 257 6.88 -2.09 -15.78
N ASN A 258 7.60 -2.56 -14.77
CA ASN A 258 9.03 -2.34 -14.73
C ASN A 258 9.64 -3.10 -15.90
N ARG A 259 10.76 -2.60 -16.43
CA ARG A 259 11.64 -3.48 -17.22
C ARG A 259 11.81 -4.77 -16.42
N ARG A 260 11.82 -5.92 -17.11
CA ARG A 260 11.98 -7.24 -16.46
C ARG A 260 13.07 -7.10 -15.40
N TRP A 261 12.70 -7.25 -14.12
CA TRP A 261 13.63 -7.07 -13.02
C TRP A 261 14.84 -7.96 -13.30
N LYS A 262 15.99 -7.31 -13.47
CA LYS A 262 17.26 -8.02 -13.55
C LYS A 262 17.68 -8.20 -12.11
N ASP A 263 17.53 -9.41 -11.60
CA ASP A 263 17.93 -9.73 -10.25
C ASP A 263 19.38 -9.29 -10.04
N PRO A 264 19.65 -8.29 -9.18
CA PRO A 264 21.00 -7.86 -8.92
C PRO A 264 21.83 -9.00 -8.32
N LEU A 265 21.23 -9.97 -7.61
CA LEU A 265 21.93 -11.17 -7.11
C LEU A 265 22.41 -12.10 -8.24
N HIS A 266 21.88 -11.94 -9.45
CA HIS A 266 22.32 -12.63 -10.65
C HIS A 266 23.33 -11.82 -11.48
N ALA A 267 23.60 -10.57 -11.10
CA ALA A 267 24.71 -9.82 -11.67
C ALA A 267 26.03 -10.51 -11.31
N PRO A 268 26.98 -10.67 -12.25
CA PRO A 268 28.25 -11.35 -12.00
C PRO A 268 28.98 -10.79 -10.76
N GLU A 269 28.91 -9.49 -10.56
CA GLU A 269 29.59 -8.78 -9.48
C GLU A 269 28.99 -9.12 -8.10
N VAL A 270 27.68 -9.29 -8.02
CA VAL A 270 26.97 -9.62 -6.77
C VAL A 270 27.10 -11.09 -6.44
N LYS A 271 27.06 -11.98 -7.45
CA LYS A 271 27.39 -13.40 -7.24
C LYS A 271 28.78 -13.56 -6.62
N GLU A 272 29.75 -12.79 -7.09
CA GLU A 272 31.10 -12.84 -6.54
C GLU A 272 31.18 -12.29 -5.11
N CYS A 273 30.39 -11.25 -4.80
CA CYS A 273 30.26 -10.72 -3.45
C CYS A 273 29.60 -11.73 -2.48
N LEU A 274 28.48 -12.33 -2.87
CA LEU A 274 27.76 -13.35 -2.09
C LEU A 274 28.61 -14.61 -1.88
N LYS A 275 29.43 -14.99 -2.87
CA LYS A 275 30.40 -16.09 -2.74
C LYS A 275 31.49 -15.77 -1.73
N LYS A 276 32.02 -14.54 -1.72
CA LYS A 276 32.99 -14.07 -0.71
C LYS A 276 32.39 -14.04 0.70
N LEU A 277 31.09 -13.82 0.81
CA LEU A 277 30.35 -13.80 2.07
C LEU A 277 29.80 -15.17 2.51
N GLY A 278 29.98 -16.23 1.70
CA GLY A 278 29.56 -17.60 2.04
C GLY A 278 28.07 -17.92 1.85
N TYR A 279 27.31 -17.06 1.15
CA TYR A 279 25.86 -17.23 1.00
C TYR A 279 25.42 -18.13 -0.17
N LEU A 280 26.31 -18.42 -1.13
CA LEU A 280 25.95 -19.14 -2.37
C LEU A 280 26.09 -20.66 -2.31
N ASP A 281 26.69 -21.24 -1.27
CA ASP A 281 26.85 -22.71 -1.15
C ASP A 281 25.51 -23.46 -0.92
N TRP A 282 24.41 -22.74 -0.67
CA TRP A 282 23.11 -23.32 -0.34
C TRP A 282 22.27 -23.71 -1.57
N GLN A 283 22.46 -23.08 -2.74
CA GLN A 283 21.60 -23.28 -3.92
C GLN A 283 22.12 -24.30 -4.94
N GLU A 284 23.41 -24.70 -4.88
CA GLU A 284 23.94 -25.70 -5.81
C GLU A 284 23.69 -27.15 -5.36
N ASN A 285 23.07 -27.35 -4.19
CA ASN A 285 22.76 -28.67 -3.61
C ASN A 285 21.26 -28.94 -3.38
N ALA A 286 20.36 -28.10 -3.92
CA ALA A 286 18.90 -28.23 -3.77
C ALA A 286 18.19 -28.44 -5.12
#